data_AF-A0A5C2M649-F1
#
_entry.id   AF-A0A5C2M649-F1
#
_cell.length_a   1.000
_cell.length_b   1.000
_cell.length_c   1.000
_cell.angle_alpha   90.00
_cell.angle_beta   90.00
_cell.angle_gamma   90.00
#
_symmetry.space_group_name_H-M   'P 1'
#
loop_
_entity.id
_entity.type
_entity.pdbx_description
1 polymer ?
#
loop_
_entity_poly.entity_id
_entity_poly.type
_entity_poly.pdbx_seq_one_letter_code
_entity_poly.pdbx_strand_id
1 'polypeptide(L)'
;MRIGELLLKAGLITRGQLQVALMEKSIYTNLRFGEIVALHGWLPQETIDFFVEEWPKLSQGKEKHPIGFYLKKASLLTEEQIQQILKEQWQTSYRFGALAVLNGWVKQETVNFFLEYVNPNALKERTRIEKATLSDIKRPTPQSRKPSKQSLASLKKVADPEDLAEIDLDLDFDLNEIEWLT
;
A
#
# COMPACT_ATOMS: atom_id res chain seq x y z
N MET A 1 -6.49 18.98 18.35
CA MET A 1 -7.40 18.01 17.70
C MET A 1 -7.86 17.02 18.76
N ARG A 2 -9.15 16.64 18.78
CA ARG A 2 -9.66 15.64 19.74
C ARG A 2 -9.36 14.22 19.25
N ILE A 3 -9.17 13.27 20.16
CA ILE A 3 -8.85 11.87 19.80
C ILE A 3 -9.90 11.23 18.87
N GLY A 4 -11.19 11.46 19.10
CA GLY A 4 -12.24 10.91 18.23
C GLY A 4 -12.19 11.42 16.79
N GLU A 5 -11.88 12.71 16.59
CA GLU A 5 -11.71 13.31 15.26
C GLU A 5 -10.44 12.77 14.57
N LEU A 6 -9.37 12.58 15.36
CA LEU A 6 -8.11 12.02 14.89
C LEU A 6 -8.29 10.58 14.39
N LEU A 7 -8.95 9.72 15.18
CA LEU A 7 -9.23 8.33 14.80
C LEU A 7 -10.17 8.24 13.60
N LEU A 8 -11.15 9.16 13.51
CA LEU A 8 -12.03 9.27 12.33
C LEU A 8 -11.23 9.67 11.08
N LYS A 9 -10.35 10.68 11.19
CA LYS A 9 -9.50 11.12 10.07
C LYS A 9 -8.56 10.01 9.62
N ALA A 10 -8.08 9.18 10.55
CA ALA A 10 -7.26 8.02 10.26
C ALA A 10 -8.05 6.81 9.68
N GLY A 11 -9.38 6.92 9.52
CA GLY A 11 -10.22 5.83 9.01
C GLY A 11 -10.34 4.63 9.96
N LEU A 12 -9.91 4.78 11.20
CA LEU A 12 -9.88 3.71 12.22
C LEU A 12 -11.25 3.51 12.86
N ILE A 13 -12.03 4.58 12.96
CA ILE A 13 -13.44 4.53 13.34
C ILE A 13 -14.31 5.20 12.28
N THR A 14 -15.58 4.84 12.24
CA THR A 14 -16.60 5.48 11.39
C THR A 14 -17.26 6.66 12.11
N ARG A 15 -17.94 7.52 11.36
CA ARG A 15 -18.74 8.62 11.95
C ARG A 15 -19.83 8.11 12.88
N GLY A 16 -20.46 6.98 12.55
CA GLY A 16 -21.46 6.34 13.41
C GLY A 16 -20.86 5.88 14.73
N GLN A 17 -19.71 5.19 14.69
CA GLN A 17 -18.98 4.78 15.89
C GLN A 17 -18.57 5.97 16.76
N LEU A 18 -18.08 7.06 16.14
CA LEU A 18 -17.79 8.30 16.85
C LEU A 18 -19.01 8.86 17.57
N GLN A 19 -20.18 8.89 16.91
CA GLN A 19 -21.42 9.39 17.52
C GLN A 19 -21.89 8.52 18.68
N VAL A 20 -21.86 7.19 18.52
CA VAL A 20 -22.24 6.23 19.57
C VAL A 20 -21.33 6.40 20.80
N ALA A 21 -20.00 6.42 20.60
CA ALA A 21 -19.07 6.58 21.72
C ALA A 21 -19.19 7.95 22.40
N LEU A 22 -19.50 9.02 21.67
CA LEU A 22 -19.76 10.33 22.28
C LEU A 22 -21.07 10.36 23.08
N MET A 23 -22.12 9.70 22.58
CA MET A 23 -23.38 9.54 23.30
C MET A 23 -23.16 8.75 24.59
N GLU A 24 -22.50 7.60 24.53
CA GLU A 24 -22.21 6.79 25.72
C GLU A 24 -21.33 7.53 26.74
N LYS A 25 -20.35 8.30 26.29
CA LYS A 25 -19.55 9.15 27.17
C LYS A 25 -20.39 10.18 27.93
N SER A 26 -21.49 10.67 27.33
CA SER A 26 -22.41 11.60 28.00
C SER A 26 -23.24 10.94 29.09
N ILE A 27 -23.47 9.62 28.99
CA ILE A 27 -24.22 8.81 29.95
C ILE A 27 -23.27 8.30 31.05
N TYR A 28 -22.11 7.79 30.64
CA TYR A 28 -21.08 7.23 31.51
C TYR A 28 -19.91 8.20 31.64
N THR A 29 -20.09 9.21 32.49
CA THR A 29 -19.11 10.31 32.69
C THR A 29 -17.72 9.84 33.14
N ASN A 30 -17.63 8.62 33.68
CA ASN A 30 -16.42 8.05 34.25
C ASN A 30 -15.51 7.42 33.18
N LEU A 31 -16.08 7.11 32.00
CA LEU A 31 -15.36 6.45 30.92
C LEU A 31 -14.79 7.49 29.94
N ARG A 32 -13.53 7.28 29.55
CA ARG A 32 -12.87 8.03 28.47
C ARG A 32 -13.35 7.51 27.13
N PHE A 33 -13.27 8.37 26.12
CA PHE A 33 -13.65 8.01 24.75
C PHE A 33 -12.87 6.79 24.24
N GLY A 34 -11.56 6.71 24.51
CA GLY A 34 -10.73 5.58 24.13
C GLY A 34 -11.17 4.27 24.81
N GLU A 35 -11.52 4.33 26.09
CA GLU A 35 -12.03 3.16 26.83
C GLU A 35 -13.34 2.66 26.23
N ILE A 36 -14.26 3.55 25.87
CA ILE A 36 -15.51 3.18 25.20
C ILE A 36 -15.23 2.49 23.86
N VAL A 37 -14.34 3.05 23.04
CA VAL A 37 -13.97 2.44 21.73
C VAL A 37 -13.36 1.05 21.91
N ALA A 38 -12.51 0.86 22.94
CA ALA A 38 -11.92 -0.44 23.27
C ALA A 38 -12.97 -1.43 23.81
N LEU A 39 -13.89 -0.99 24.66
CA LEU A 39 -14.97 -1.81 25.21
C LEU A 39 -15.91 -2.37 24.12
N HIS A 40 -16.16 -1.59 23.06
CA HIS A 40 -16.90 -2.06 21.89
C HIS A 40 -16.09 -2.97 20.97
N GLY A 41 -14.79 -3.14 21.21
CA GLY A 41 -13.89 -3.94 20.37
C GLY A 41 -13.62 -3.33 19.00
N TRP A 42 -13.88 -2.04 18.80
CA TRP A 42 -13.66 -1.39 17.50
C TRP A 42 -12.18 -1.15 17.20
N LEU A 43 -11.40 -0.86 18.23
CA LEU A 43 -9.95 -0.75 18.15
C LEU A 43 -9.29 -1.37 19.40
N PRO A 44 -8.12 -2.00 19.24
CA PRO A 44 -7.30 -2.41 20.37
C PRO A 44 -6.90 -1.21 21.22
N GLN A 45 -6.72 -1.43 22.53
CA GLN A 45 -6.31 -0.38 23.45
C GLN A 45 -4.92 0.16 23.07
N GLU A 46 -4.01 -0.71 22.63
CA GLU A 46 -2.65 -0.36 22.22
C GLU A 46 -2.65 0.64 21.05
N THR A 47 -3.55 0.47 20.09
CA THR A 47 -3.74 1.42 19.00
C THR A 47 -4.21 2.77 19.53
N ILE A 48 -5.17 2.77 20.46
CA ILE A 48 -5.69 4.00 21.06
C ILE A 48 -4.60 4.74 21.83
N ASP A 49 -3.84 4.01 22.65
CA ASP A 49 -2.75 4.55 23.46
C ASP A 49 -1.66 5.15 22.56
N PHE A 50 -1.32 4.51 21.45
CA PHE A 50 -0.43 5.09 20.45
C PHE A 50 -0.93 6.47 19.95
N PHE A 51 -2.20 6.59 19.58
CA PHE A 51 -2.74 7.86 19.08
C PHE A 51 -2.85 8.96 20.14
N VAL A 52 -2.96 8.58 21.42
CA VAL A 52 -3.04 9.51 22.55
C VAL A 52 -1.64 9.96 22.99
N GLU A 53 -0.68 9.04 23.10
CA GLU A 53 0.58 9.28 23.82
C GLU A 53 1.80 9.44 22.91
N GLU A 54 1.85 8.68 21.81
CA GLU A 54 3.01 8.63 20.91
C GLU A 54 2.81 9.52 19.68
N TRP A 55 1.64 9.45 19.05
CA TRP A 55 1.35 10.17 17.82
C TRP A 55 1.54 11.70 17.90
N PRO A 56 1.14 12.42 18.96
CA PRO A 56 1.37 13.85 19.05
C PRO A 56 2.86 14.23 19.01
N LYS A 57 3.72 13.38 19.58
CA LYS A 57 5.18 13.59 19.59
C LYS A 57 5.78 13.28 18.23
N LEU A 58 5.37 12.16 17.64
CA LEU A 58 5.87 11.68 16.35
C LEU A 58 5.45 12.56 15.17
N SER A 59 4.21 13.09 15.19
CA SER A 59 3.69 13.94 14.11
C SER A 59 4.27 15.36 14.11
N GLN A 60 4.77 15.84 15.25
CA GLN A 60 5.42 17.14 15.40
C GLN A 60 6.95 17.04 15.35
N GLY A 61 7.49 15.83 15.48
CA GLY A 61 8.92 15.56 15.42
C GLY A 61 9.53 15.92 14.08
N LYS A 62 10.81 16.32 14.10
CA LYS A 62 11.59 16.51 12.86
C LYS A 62 12.01 15.20 12.23
N GLU A 63 12.07 14.13 13.02
CA GLU A 63 12.47 12.81 12.57
C GLU A 63 11.34 12.14 11.78
N LYS A 64 11.68 11.65 10.59
CA LYS A 64 10.75 10.98 9.69
C LYS A 64 11.13 9.51 9.59
N HIS A 65 10.19 8.64 9.95
CA HIS A 65 10.35 7.21 9.82
C HIS A 65 9.63 6.69 8.56
N PRO A 66 9.95 5.49 8.07
CA PRO A 66 9.15 4.83 7.02
C PRO A 66 7.73 4.55 7.52
N ILE A 67 6.76 4.47 6.59
CA ILE A 67 5.35 4.25 6.97
C ILE A 67 5.12 2.98 7.78
N GLY A 68 5.87 1.90 7.50
CA GLY A 68 5.79 0.64 8.23
C GLY A 68 6.10 0.79 9.73
N PHE A 69 6.99 1.72 10.10
CA PHE A 69 7.29 2.01 11.50
C PHE A 69 6.05 2.51 12.25
N TYR A 70 5.31 3.46 11.67
CA TYR A 70 4.11 4.01 12.31
C TYR A 70 2.98 3.00 12.36
N LEU A 71 2.79 2.22 11.30
CA LEU A 71 1.77 1.16 11.26
C LEU A 71 2.05 0.07 12.29
N LYS A 72 3.33 -0.30 12.48
CA LYS A 72 3.75 -1.22 13.55
C LYS A 72 3.45 -0.65 14.93
N LYS A 73 3.90 0.59 15.16
CA LYS A 73 3.76 1.28 16.45
C LYS A 73 2.31 1.49 16.86
N ALA A 74 1.43 1.67 15.88
CA ALA A 74 -0.02 1.77 16.10
C ALA A 74 -0.70 0.41 16.28
N SER A 75 0.05 -0.71 16.32
CA SER A 75 -0.48 -2.09 16.33
C SER A 75 -1.43 -2.40 15.16
N LEU A 76 -1.25 -1.70 14.03
CA LEU A 76 -2.06 -1.90 12.82
C LEU A 76 -1.43 -2.93 11.88
N LEU A 77 -0.11 -3.15 12.00
CA LEU A 77 0.61 -4.20 11.32
C LEU A 77 1.55 -4.90 12.29
N THR A 78 1.69 -6.21 12.16
CA THR A 78 2.69 -6.98 12.90
C THR A 78 4.06 -6.94 12.20
N GLU A 79 5.12 -7.37 12.88
CA GLU A 79 6.44 -7.47 12.26
C GLU A 79 6.42 -8.46 11.09
N GLU A 80 5.73 -9.59 11.26
CA GLU A 80 5.61 -10.63 10.24
C GLU A 80 4.92 -10.08 8.97
N GLN A 81 3.84 -9.32 9.15
CA GLN A 81 3.15 -8.64 8.05
C GLN A 81 4.05 -7.63 7.34
N ILE A 82 4.85 -6.87 8.09
CA ILE A 82 5.80 -5.91 7.51
C ILE A 82 6.86 -6.65 6.69
N GLN A 83 7.45 -7.72 7.22
CA GLN A 83 8.44 -8.52 6.49
C GLN A 83 7.84 -9.15 5.23
N GLN A 84 6.59 -9.62 5.31
CA GLN A 84 5.88 -10.14 4.15
C GLN A 84 5.70 -9.06 3.06
N ILE A 85 5.23 -7.86 3.42
CA ILE A 85 5.10 -6.75 2.45
C ILE A 85 6.45 -6.40 1.84
N LEU A 86 7.51 -6.32 2.65
CA LEU A 86 8.84 -5.98 2.15
C LEU A 86 9.31 -7.02 1.14
N LYS A 87 9.12 -8.32 1.41
CA LYS A 87 9.42 -9.41 0.47
C LYS A 87 8.63 -9.30 -0.83
N GLU A 88 7.33 -9.05 -0.74
CA GLU A 88 6.44 -8.85 -1.91
C GLU A 88 6.84 -7.62 -2.72
N GLN A 89 7.31 -6.55 -2.07
CA GLN A 89 7.77 -5.33 -2.72
C GLN A 89 9.06 -5.55 -3.54
N TRP A 90 9.90 -6.53 -3.20
CA TRP A 90 11.05 -6.88 -4.04
C TRP A 90 10.65 -7.56 -5.34
N GLN A 91 9.52 -8.27 -5.34
CA GLN A 91 9.03 -9.04 -6.48
C GLN A 91 8.01 -8.26 -7.33
N THR A 92 7.46 -7.18 -6.79
CA THR A 92 6.40 -6.38 -7.41
C THR A 92 6.78 -4.90 -7.43
N SER A 93 6.29 -4.13 -8.41
CA SER A 93 6.52 -2.68 -8.44
C SER A 93 5.56 -1.87 -7.55
N TYR A 94 4.81 -2.53 -6.66
CA TYR A 94 3.85 -1.86 -5.79
C TYR A 94 4.53 -1.20 -4.59
N ARG A 95 3.94 -0.09 -4.12
CA ARG A 95 4.43 0.60 -2.91
C ARG A 95 3.95 -0.12 -1.66
N PHE A 96 4.76 -0.10 -0.59
CA PHE A 96 4.44 -0.70 0.72
C PHE A 96 2.98 -0.50 1.16
N GLY A 97 2.51 0.76 1.20
CA GLY A 97 1.15 1.05 1.65
C GLY A 97 0.04 0.54 0.72
N ALA A 98 0.33 0.31 -0.58
CA ALA A 98 -0.62 -0.30 -1.49
C ALA A 98 -0.73 -1.81 -1.24
N LEU A 99 0.39 -2.49 -0.99
CA LEU A 99 0.41 -3.91 -0.63
C LEU A 99 -0.31 -4.16 0.70
N ALA A 100 -0.12 -3.29 1.69
CA ALA A 100 -0.82 -3.40 2.98
C ALA A 100 -2.36 -3.31 2.84
N VAL A 101 -2.84 -2.49 1.90
CA VAL A 101 -4.27 -2.37 1.57
C VAL A 101 -4.76 -3.54 0.74
N LEU A 102 -3.98 -3.98 -0.24
CA LEU A 102 -4.31 -5.12 -1.11
C LEU A 102 -4.46 -6.42 -0.31
N ASN A 103 -3.61 -6.61 0.71
CA ASN A 103 -3.69 -7.73 1.65
C ASN A 103 -4.83 -7.59 2.68
N GLY A 104 -5.56 -6.47 2.67
CA GLY A 104 -6.72 -6.24 3.56
C GLY A 104 -6.36 -5.95 5.02
N TRP A 105 -5.08 -5.76 5.35
CA TRP A 105 -4.65 -5.54 6.74
C TRP A 105 -4.92 -4.12 7.23
N VAL A 106 -4.88 -3.14 6.33
CA VAL A 106 -5.16 -1.74 6.64
C VAL A 106 -6.04 -1.11 5.56
N LYS A 107 -6.81 -0.10 5.95
CA LYS A 107 -7.64 0.66 5.00
C LYS A 107 -6.82 1.70 4.23
N GLN A 108 -7.29 2.07 3.03
CA GLN A 108 -6.63 3.08 2.22
C GLN A 108 -6.59 4.45 2.92
N GLU A 109 -7.66 4.79 3.64
CA GLU A 109 -7.77 6.01 4.44
C GLU A 109 -6.69 6.06 5.53
N THR A 110 -6.43 4.94 6.19
CA THR A 110 -5.41 4.84 7.24
C THR A 110 -4.01 5.03 6.66
N VAL A 111 -3.70 4.39 5.52
CA VAL A 111 -2.43 4.61 4.83
C VAL A 111 -2.28 6.07 4.39
N ASN A 112 -3.33 6.67 3.83
CA ASN A 112 -3.33 8.05 3.39
C ASN A 112 -3.09 9.02 4.56
N PHE A 113 -3.72 8.76 5.70
CA PHE A 113 -3.50 9.52 6.92
C PHE A 113 -2.02 9.55 7.29
N PHE A 114 -1.35 8.40 7.44
CA PHE A 114 0.07 8.39 7.80
C PHE A 114 0.95 9.05 6.73
N LEU A 115 0.65 8.85 5.44
CA LEU A 115 1.40 9.49 4.35
C LEU A 115 1.29 11.01 4.38
N GLU A 116 0.15 11.58 4.75
CA GLU A 116 -0.06 13.03 4.86
C GLU A 116 0.96 13.67 5.83
N TYR A 117 1.29 12.97 6.92
CA TYR A 117 2.23 13.45 7.93
C TYR A 117 3.69 13.11 7.62
N VAL A 118 3.96 11.89 7.12
CA VAL A 118 5.34 11.44 6.83
C VAL A 118 5.89 12.14 5.59
N ASN A 119 5.12 12.16 4.50
CA ASN A 119 5.53 12.78 3.25
C ASN A 119 4.30 13.32 2.48
N PRO A 120 3.90 14.57 2.72
CA PRO A 120 2.75 15.17 2.04
C PRO A 120 2.92 15.27 0.52
N ASN A 121 4.15 15.21 -0.01
CA ASN A 121 4.38 15.16 -1.46
C ASN A 121 4.10 13.79 -2.07
N ALA A 122 4.14 12.71 -1.28
CA ALA A 122 3.86 11.35 -1.77
C ALA A 122 2.40 11.17 -2.20
N LEU A 123 1.44 11.90 -1.59
CA LEU A 123 0.04 11.94 -2.03
C LEU A 123 -0.12 12.73 -3.34
N LYS A 124 0.58 13.85 -3.51
CA LYS A 124 0.48 14.69 -4.71
C LYS A 124 0.90 13.95 -5.98
N GLU A 125 1.90 13.08 -5.87
CA GLU A 125 2.37 12.27 -7.00
C GLU A 125 1.34 11.19 -7.41
N ARG A 126 0.56 10.64 -6.47
CA ARG A 126 -0.55 9.73 -6.79
C ARG A 126 -1.63 10.43 -7.61
N THR A 127 -2.01 11.65 -7.21
CA THR A 127 -3.02 12.42 -7.93
C THR A 127 -2.57 12.81 -9.34
N ARG A 128 -1.26 13.00 -9.57
CA ARG A 128 -0.73 13.28 -10.91
C ARG A 128 -0.82 12.07 -11.83
N ILE A 129 -0.46 10.89 -11.34
CA ILE A 129 -0.55 9.65 -12.13
C ILE A 129 -2.01 9.33 -12.45
N GLU A 130 -2.92 9.42 -11.48
CA GLU A 130 -4.36 9.22 -11.71
C GLU A 130 -4.93 10.22 -12.74
N LYS A 131 -4.55 11.51 -12.66
CA LYS A 131 -5.01 12.50 -13.63
C LYS A 131 -4.46 12.25 -15.03
N ALA A 132 -3.20 11.83 -15.15
CA ALA A 132 -2.59 11.49 -16.43
C ALA A 132 -3.29 10.27 -17.07
N THR A 133 -3.48 9.19 -16.30
CA THR A 133 -4.16 7.98 -16.79
C THR A 133 -5.65 8.20 -17.09
N LEU A 134 -6.35 9.05 -16.33
CA LEU A 134 -7.73 9.44 -16.62
C LEU A 134 -7.86 10.40 -17.82
N SER A 135 -6.88 11.27 -18.06
CA SER A 135 -6.88 12.16 -19.23
C SER A 135 -6.66 11.43 -20.56
N ASP A 136 -6.02 10.26 -20.51
CA ASP A 136 -5.78 9.43 -21.69
C ASP A 136 -6.97 8.52 -22.08
N ILE A 137 -7.96 8.32 -21.19
CA ILE A 137 -9.17 7.52 -21.46
C ILE A 137 -10.20 8.30 -22.31
N LYS A 138 -9.98 9.60 -22.56
CA LYS A 138 -10.87 10.43 -23.41
C LYS A 138 -10.32 10.55 -24.84
N ARG A 139 -10.24 9.44 -25.58
CA ARG A 139 -10.17 9.44 -27.05
C ARG A 139 -11.28 8.57 -27.66
N PRO A 140 -11.87 8.99 -28.80
CA PRO A 140 -13.14 8.48 -29.28
C PRO A 140 -13.03 7.12 -29.97
N THR A 141 -14.19 6.47 -30.07
CA THR A 141 -14.56 5.23 -30.77
C THR A 141 -13.69 4.85 -31.99
N PRO A 142 -13.39 3.55 -32.20
CA PRO A 142 -12.58 3.10 -33.33
C PRO A 142 -13.35 3.23 -34.66
N GLN A 143 -12.94 4.16 -35.51
CA GLN A 143 -13.33 4.17 -36.92
C GLN A 143 -12.24 3.53 -37.79
N SER A 144 -12.63 2.41 -38.39
CA SER A 144 -12.01 1.68 -39.49
C SER A 144 -11.25 2.57 -40.50
N ARG A 145 -9.95 2.31 -40.70
CA ARG A 145 -9.22 2.68 -41.92
C ARG A 145 -8.32 1.54 -42.38
N LYS A 146 -8.45 1.25 -43.68
CA LYS A 146 -7.89 0.14 -44.47
C LYS A 146 -6.36 0.17 -44.57
N PRO A 147 -5.69 -0.96 -44.85
CA PRO A 147 -4.23 -1.00 -45.07
C PRO A 147 -3.89 -0.43 -46.45
N SER A 148 -3.05 0.60 -46.49
CA SER A 148 -2.42 1.11 -47.71
C SER A 148 -1.09 0.39 -47.96
N LYS A 149 -0.99 -0.27 -49.12
CA LYS A 149 0.24 -0.84 -49.67
C LYS A 149 1.22 0.27 -50.07
N GLN A 150 2.48 0.13 -49.64
CA GLN A 150 3.76 0.73 -50.12
C GLN A 150 4.60 1.00 -48.85
N SER A 151 5.74 0.35 -48.60
CA SER A 151 6.86 0.09 -49.49
C SER A 151 7.61 -1.16 -48.99
N LEU A 152 7.59 -2.21 -49.81
CA LEU A 152 8.49 -3.37 -49.73
C LEU A 152 9.71 -3.05 -50.60
N ALA A 153 10.69 -2.33 -50.06
CA ALA A 153 11.98 -2.18 -50.73
C ALA A 153 13.03 -1.61 -49.78
N SER A 154 13.44 -2.39 -48.78
CA SER A 154 14.80 -2.40 -48.22
C SER A 154 14.86 -3.49 -47.15
N LEU A 155 15.99 -4.19 -47.06
CA LEU A 155 16.30 -5.35 -46.21
C LEU A 155 16.10 -6.72 -46.89
N LYS A 156 16.86 -6.94 -47.97
CA LYS A 156 17.47 -8.24 -48.27
C LYS A 156 18.98 -8.11 -48.04
N LYS A 157 19.49 -8.77 -47.00
CA LYS A 157 20.84 -9.34 -46.85
C LYS A 157 20.76 -10.28 -45.63
N VAL A 158 20.41 -11.54 -45.88
CA VAL A 158 21.30 -12.72 -45.86
C VAL A 158 21.73 -13.08 -44.43
N ALA A 159 21.09 -14.12 -43.90
CA ALA A 159 21.67 -15.09 -42.97
C ALA A 159 21.03 -16.44 -43.33
N ASP A 160 21.86 -17.43 -43.63
CA ASP A 160 21.47 -18.76 -44.12
C ASP A 160 20.71 -19.58 -43.07
N PRO A 161 19.85 -20.53 -43.49
CA PRO A 161 19.02 -21.33 -42.58
C PRO A 161 19.71 -22.57 -42.00
N GLU A 162 21.04 -22.70 -42.04
CA GLU A 162 21.76 -23.89 -41.58
C GLU A 162 22.40 -23.77 -40.17
N ASP A 163 22.42 -22.60 -39.54
CA ASP A 163 23.09 -22.39 -38.23
C ASP A 163 22.23 -22.76 -36.99
N LEU A 164 21.12 -23.50 -37.15
CA LEU A 164 20.25 -23.88 -36.02
C LEU A 164 20.48 -25.30 -35.49
N ALA A 165 21.55 -25.98 -35.89
CA ALA A 165 21.80 -27.38 -35.55
C ALA A 165 22.90 -27.63 -34.50
N GLU A 166 23.44 -26.61 -33.83
CA GLU A 166 24.46 -26.81 -32.77
C GLU A 166 24.15 -25.98 -31.51
N ILE A 167 23.03 -26.27 -30.86
CA ILE A 167 22.91 -25.97 -29.41
C ILE A 167 23.00 -27.30 -28.68
N ASP A 168 24.23 -27.60 -28.28
CA ASP A 168 24.57 -28.68 -27.35
C ASP A 168 24.00 -28.31 -25.97
N LEU A 169 22.88 -28.93 -25.60
CA LEU A 169 22.26 -28.76 -24.28
C LEU A 169 22.84 -29.80 -23.31
N ASP A 170 24.13 -29.72 -23.05
CA ASP A 170 24.73 -30.32 -21.85
C ASP A 170 24.41 -29.43 -20.65
N LEU A 171 23.19 -29.60 -20.12
CA LEU A 171 22.78 -29.10 -18.81
C LEU A 171 22.81 -30.26 -17.81
N ASP A 172 24.00 -30.53 -17.28
CA ASP A 172 24.18 -31.29 -16.04
C ASP A 172 23.50 -30.54 -14.90
N PHE A 173 22.25 -30.91 -14.60
CA PHE A 173 21.52 -30.46 -13.42
C PHE A 173 21.91 -31.37 -12.25
N ASP A 174 22.96 -30.98 -11.52
CA ASP A 174 23.45 -31.72 -10.35
C ASP A 174 22.44 -31.62 -9.20
N LEU A 175 21.83 -32.77 -8.85
CA LEU A 175 20.70 -32.90 -7.93
C LEU A 175 21.11 -33.01 -6.44
N ASN A 176 22.25 -32.47 -6.03
CA ASN A 176 22.85 -32.75 -4.72
C ASN A 176 22.99 -31.55 -3.76
N GLU A 177 22.30 -30.43 -3.95
CA GLU A 177 22.47 -29.27 -3.06
C GLU A 177 21.16 -28.75 -2.41
N ILE A 178 20.46 -29.64 -1.69
CA ILE A 178 19.40 -29.24 -0.75
C ILE A 178 19.55 -30.02 0.57
N GLU A 179 20.48 -29.60 1.41
CA GLU A 179 20.47 -29.87 2.86
C GLU A 179 20.51 -28.53 3.60
N TRP A 180 19.37 -27.93 3.92
CA TRP A 180 19.24 -26.96 5.04
C TRP A 180 17.81 -26.94 5.60
N LEU A 181 17.43 -28.02 6.30
CA LEU A 181 16.41 -27.98 7.36
C LEU A 181 16.83 -28.89 8.52
N THR A 182 17.60 -28.32 9.44
CA THR A 182 17.58 -28.66 10.87
C THR A 182 17.64 -27.37 11.67
#